data_AF-A0A4Q2K5W9-F1
#
_entry.id   AF-A0A4Q2K5W9-F1
#
_cell.length_a   1.000
_cell.length_b   1.000
_cell.length_c   1.000
_cell.angle_alpha   90.00
_cell.angle_beta   90.00
_cell.angle_gamma   90.00
#
_symmetry.space_group_name_H-M   'P 1'
#
loop_
_entity.id
_entity.type
_entity.pdbx_description
1 polymer ?
#
loop_
_entity_poly.entity_id
_entity_poly.type
_entity_poly.pdbx_seq_one_letter_code
_entity_poly.pdbx_strand_id
1 'polypeptide(L)'
;MKKNILVTGALILAAVIFVTSGICVFAAEKNSFPPAGVYFARHEHYTAWTDSAYNPYFTLQVYEVKGGERFLEYEDILLRDENGKDYSLKDASIQVIFSDVYFTSYRLVCVLDRNNLPKDETVFTYAVMRGTEKNNIFPIGRVTVSIGDCNSALTFAGATASAEELQSYNVKVTNAGDGSVTVTGLDFSLEGIRAEFGYYDNENRYFQIGDGVRLAKGDSVILHCTFEGNDAFRSIPFSEFKPLVVFRTGREEMRVSVNNKATYFAALGRAEIKNYLRGLSSGTTV
;
A
#
# COMPACT_ATOMS: atom_id res chain seq x y z
N MET A 1 42.87 18.57 47.96
CA MET A 1 43.10 18.91 46.53
C MET A 1 43.32 17.70 45.62
N LYS A 2 44.26 16.77 45.89
CA LYS A 2 44.56 15.64 44.99
C LYS A 2 43.38 14.70 44.67
N LYS A 3 42.50 14.40 45.65
CA LYS A 3 41.30 13.56 45.44
C LYS A 3 40.27 14.20 44.48
N ASN A 4 40.07 15.52 44.53
CA ASN A 4 39.12 16.21 43.67
C ASN A 4 39.60 16.26 42.21
N ILE A 5 40.91 16.42 41.99
CA ILE A 5 41.50 16.39 40.63
C ILE A 5 41.30 15.01 39.98
N LEU A 6 41.42 13.93 40.75
CA LEU A 6 41.27 12.56 40.26
C LEU A 6 39.81 12.23 39.92
N VAL A 7 38.86 12.71 40.74
CA VAL A 7 37.42 12.56 40.48
C VAL A 7 36.97 13.41 39.29
N THR A 8 37.41 14.66 39.20
CA THR A 8 37.12 15.53 38.06
C THR A 8 37.73 14.99 36.76
N GLY A 9 38.97 14.47 36.82
CA GLY A 9 39.61 13.81 35.67
C GLY A 9 38.88 12.54 35.21
N ALA A 10 38.41 11.71 36.15
CA ALA A 10 37.60 10.54 35.83
C ALA A 10 36.23 10.89 35.22
N LEU A 11 35.58 11.95 35.71
CA LEU A 11 34.32 12.46 35.15
C LEU A 11 34.50 13.01 33.73
N ILE A 12 35.58 13.76 33.48
CA ILE A 12 35.90 14.26 32.13
C ILE A 12 36.21 13.10 31.19
N LEU A 13 37.00 12.11 31.62
CA LEU A 13 37.31 10.93 30.82
C LEU A 13 36.05 10.12 30.49
N ALA A 14 35.18 9.89 31.48
CA ALA A 14 33.91 9.22 31.26
C ALA A 14 33.04 10.01 30.27
N ALA A 15 32.92 11.33 30.42
CA ALA A 15 32.20 12.18 29.48
C ALA A 15 32.76 12.10 28.05
N VAL A 16 34.08 12.14 27.89
CA VAL A 16 34.73 11.97 26.57
C VAL A 16 34.46 10.60 25.98
N ILE A 17 34.49 9.53 26.77
CA ILE A 17 34.16 8.18 26.30
C ILE A 17 32.69 8.09 25.88
N PHE A 18 31.76 8.65 26.64
CA PHE A 18 30.34 8.67 26.28
C PHE A 18 30.07 9.49 25.01
N VAL A 19 30.73 10.63 24.84
CA VAL A 19 30.59 11.46 23.64
C VAL A 19 31.20 10.77 22.42
N THR A 20 32.41 10.23 22.54
CA THR A 20 33.09 9.55 21.42
C THR A 20 32.37 8.27 21.00
N SER A 21 31.95 7.44 21.96
CA SER A 21 31.12 6.26 21.66
C SER A 21 29.79 6.63 21.01
N GLY A 22 29.12 7.69 21.49
CA GLY A 22 27.91 8.23 20.88
C GLY A 22 28.12 8.69 19.43
N ILE A 23 29.23 9.40 19.15
CA ILE A 23 29.59 9.83 17.79
C ILE A 23 29.91 8.63 16.89
N CYS A 24 30.65 7.64 17.39
CA CYS A 24 30.98 6.43 16.62
C CYS A 24 29.72 5.62 16.29
N VAL A 25 28.82 5.42 17.26
CA VAL A 25 27.53 4.74 17.04
C VAL A 25 26.67 5.54 16.05
N PHE A 26 26.61 6.87 16.19
CA PHE A 26 25.89 7.72 15.26
C PHE A 26 26.43 7.64 13.83
N ALA A 27 27.75 7.66 13.66
CA ALA A 27 28.41 7.58 12.37
C ALA A 27 28.24 6.20 11.72
N ALA A 28 28.41 5.12 12.50
CA ALA A 28 28.16 3.75 12.05
C ALA A 28 26.70 3.58 11.64
N GLU A 29 25.77 4.14 12.42
CA GLU A 29 24.35 4.12 12.09
C GLU A 29 24.06 4.92 10.81
N LYS A 30 24.64 6.12 10.64
CA LYS A 30 24.45 6.92 9.42
C LYS A 30 25.01 6.23 8.17
N ASN A 31 26.18 5.61 8.27
CA ASN A 31 26.81 4.88 7.16
C ASN A 31 26.10 3.58 6.79
N SER A 32 25.16 3.11 7.62
CA SER A 32 24.34 1.93 7.32
C SER A 32 23.13 2.23 6.42
N PHE A 33 22.80 3.51 6.21
CA PHE A 33 21.71 3.90 5.31
C PHE A 33 22.22 3.97 3.87
N PRO A 34 21.32 3.87 2.88
CA PRO A 34 21.68 4.17 1.51
C PRO A 34 22.10 5.67 1.41
N PRO A 35 22.74 6.09 0.31
CA PRO A 35 23.14 7.49 0.12
C PRO A 35 21.99 8.48 0.37
N ALA A 36 22.33 9.72 0.67
CA ALA A 36 21.29 10.73 0.85
C ALA A 36 20.51 10.96 -0.45
N GLY A 37 19.19 11.09 -0.34
CA GLY A 37 18.29 11.19 -1.49
C GLY A 37 16.89 10.69 -1.20
N VAL A 38 16.09 10.58 -2.25
CA VAL A 38 14.69 10.16 -2.19
C VAL A 38 14.56 8.70 -2.62
N TYR A 39 13.92 7.91 -1.76
CA TYR A 39 13.64 6.50 -1.96
C TYR A 39 12.14 6.28 -1.88
N PHE A 40 11.56 5.81 -2.97
CA PHE A 40 10.22 5.27 -2.94
C PHE A 40 10.28 3.88 -2.34
N ALA A 41 9.40 3.60 -1.38
CA ALA A 41 9.24 2.22 -0.97
C ALA A 41 8.70 1.42 -2.17
N ARG A 42 9.06 0.14 -2.28
CA ARG A 42 8.38 -0.72 -3.27
C ARG A 42 6.92 -0.86 -2.86
N HIS A 43 6.02 -0.68 -3.82
CA HIS A 43 4.57 -0.67 -3.63
C HIS A 43 3.91 -1.58 -4.66
N GLU A 44 3.01 -2.44 -4.19
CA GLU A 44 2.08 -3.20 -5.03
C GLU A 44 0.67 -2.94 -4.50
N HIS A 45 -0.12 -2.20 -5.28
CA HIS A 45 -1.46 -1.76 -4.90
C HIS A 45 -2.47 -2.27 -5.91
N TYR A 46 -3.54 -2.89 -5.41
CA TYR A 46 -4.76 -3.08 -6.19
C TYR A 46 -5.88 -2.31 -5.53
N THR A 47 -6.41 -1.29 -6.21
CA THR A 47 -7.52 -0.50 -5.69
C THR A 47 -8.68 -0.47 -6.67
N ALA A 48 -9.81 -1.00 -6.21
CA ALA A 48 -11.08 -0.90 -6.92
C ALA A 48 -11.88 0.34 -6.50
N TRP A 49 -12.73 0.81 -7.40
CA TRP A 49 -13.62 1.94 -7.13
C TRP A 49 -14.97 1.79 -7.81
N THR A 50 -16.04 2.09 -7.09
CA THR A 50 -17.41 2.08 -7.64
C THR A 50 -18.22 3.30 -7.30
N ASP A 51 -17.74 4.21 -6.45
CA ASP A 51 -18.52 5.39 -6.09
C ASP A 51 -18.38 6.50 -7.14
N SER A 52 -19.49 6.83 -7.81
CA SER A 52 -19.56 7.89 -8.84
C SER A 52 -19.44 9.31 -8.29
N ALA A 53 -19.65 9.51 -6.99
CA ALA A 53 -19.54 10.82 -6.35
C ALA A 53 -18.08 11.19 -6.03
N TYR A 54 -17.19 10.20 -5.91
CA TYR A 54 -15.81 10.42 -5.47
C TYR A 54 -14.77 9.98 -6.49
N ASN A 55 -13.62 10.65 -6.44
CA ASN A 55 -12.47 10.32 -7.24
C ASN A 55 -11.68 9.16 -6.60
N PRO A 56 -11.22 8.17 -7.38
CA PRO A 56 -10.33 7.13 -6.87
C PRO A 56 -9.04 7.74 -6.35
N TYR A 57 -8.43 7.09 -5.35
CA TYR A 57 -7.13 7.49 -4.84
C TYR A 57 -6.28 6.27 -4.44
N PHE A 58 -4.97 6.44 -4.47
CA PHE A 58 -3.99 5.47 -3.99
C PHE A 58 -2.98 6.17 -3.08
N THR A 59 -2.27 5.38 -2.27
CA THR A 59 -1.23 5.92 -1.40
C THR A 59 0.14 5.45 -1.85
N LEU A 60 1.14 6.30 -1.69
CA LEU A 60 2.54 5.96 -1.86
C LEU A 60 3.29 6.31 -0.59
N GLN A 61 4.37 5.59 -0.34
CA GLN A 61 5.31 5.84 0.75
C GLN A 61 6.66 6.27 0.18
N VAL A 62 7.16 7.39 0.68
CA VAL A 62 8.45 7.97 0.31
C VAL A 62 9.31 8.15 1.54
N TYR A 63 10.60 7.89 1.36
CA TYR A 63 11.64 8.14 2.34
C TYR A 63 12.64 9.15 1.77
N GLU A 64 12.95 10.18 2.54
CA GLU A 64 14.02 11.11 2.26
C GLU A 64 15.15 10.84 3.24
N VAL A 65 16.26 10.27 2.78
CA VAL A 65 17.47 10.08 3.58
C VAL A 65 18.27 11.38 3.58
N LYS A 66 18.52 11.93 4.78
CA LYS A 66 19.02 13.30 4.96
C LYS A 66 20.47 13.45 4.52
N GLY A 67 20.76 14.56 3.82
CA GLY A 67 22.10 14.94 3.36
C GLY A 67 22.24 15.15 1.85
N GLY A 68 21.14 15.18 1.10
CA GLY A 68 21.08 15.31 -0.36
C GLY A 68 19.86 16.12 -0.81
N GLU A 69 19.42 15.90 -2.05
CA GLU A 69 18.24 16.56 -2.65
C GLU A 69 16.95 16.28 -1.88
N ARG A 70 16.04 17.27 -1.88
CA ARG A 70 14.78 17.20 -1.13
C ARG A 70 13.65 16.71 -2.02
N PHE A 71 12.78 15.87 -1.44
CA PHE A 71 11.56 15.42 -2.13
C PHE A 71 10.63 16.55 -2.58
N LEU A 72 10.63 17.69 -1.87
CA LEU A 72 9.80 18.85 -2.21
C LEU A 72 10.19 19.55 -3.53
N GLU A 73 11.28 19.14 -4.17
CA GLU A 73 11.78 19.75 -5.41
C GLU A 73 11.23 19.06 -6.68
N TYR A 74 10.54 17.93 -6.57
CA TYR A 74 9.94 17.25 -7.72
C TYR A 74 8.59 17.86 -8.11
N GLU A 75 8.34 17.96 -9.42
CA GLU A 75 7.25 18.77 -9.96
C GLU A 75 5.92 18.01 -10.07
N ASP A 76 5.92 16.74 -10.48
CA ASP A 76 4.68 15.99 -10.71
C ASP A 76 4.82 14.48 -10.41
N ILE A 77 3.77 13.91 -9.82
CA ILE A 77 3.51 12.46 -9.78
C ILE A 77 2.34 12.18 -10.71
N LEU A 78 2.43 11.11 -11.52
CA LEU A 78 1.36 10.68 -12.42
C LEU A 78 1.29 9.16 -12.48
N LEU A 79 0.19 8.64 -13.02
CA LEU A 79 0.09 7.23 -13.38
C LEU A 79 0.37 7.03 -14.86
N ARG A 80 1.18 6.04 -15.23
CA ARG A 80 1.46 5.68 -16.62
C ARG A 80 1.01 4.25 -16.90
N ASP A 81 0.18 4.05 -17.91
CA ASP A 81 -0.23 2.69 -18.29
C ASP A 81 0.85 1.94 -19.08
N GLU A 82 0.61 0.66 -19.32
CA GLU A 82 1.51 -0.22 -20.08
C GLU A 82 1.77 0.26 -21.53
N ASN A 83 0.88 1.09 -22.09
CA ASN A 83 1.03 1.67 -23.43
C ASN A 83 1.76 3.03 -23.40
N GLY A 84 2.19 3.48 -22.22
CA GLY A 84 2.92 4.75 -22.04
C GLY A 84 2.03 5.99 -21.97
N LYS A 85 0.70 5.84 -21.85
CA LYS A 85 -0.20 6.98 -21.68
C LYS A 85 -0.16 7.45 -20.22
N ASP A 86 0.04 8.76 -20.07
CA ASP A 86 0.08 9.44 -18.78
C ASP A 86 -1.33 9.86 -18.34
N TYR A 87 -1.66 9.57 -17.07
CA TYR A 87 -2.84 10.01 -16.35
C TYR A 87 -2.39 10.92 -15.20
N SER A 88 -2.53 12.22 -15.39
CA SER A 88 -2.20 13.21 -14.37
C SER A 88 -3.13 13.10 -13.16
N LEU A 89 -2.58 13.35 -11.98
CA LEU A 89 -3.37 13.42 -10.75
C LEU A 89 -4.26 14.66 -10.76
N LYS A 90 -5.44 14.52 -10.17
CA LYS A 90 -6.33 15.64 -9.89
C LYS A 90 -5.85 16.45 -8.69
N ASP A 91 -5.30 15.76 -7.70
CA ASP A 91 -4.72 16.33 -6.49
C ASP A 91 -3.72 15.35 -5.86
N ALA A 92 -2.78 15.86 -5.10
CA ALA A 92 -1.84 15.07 -4.32
C ALA A 92 -1.57 15.76 -2.99
N SER A 93 -1.71 15.01 -1.89
CA SER A 93 -1.38 15.51 -0.56
C SER A 93 -0.21 14.74 0.03
N ILE A 94 0.69 15.45 0.70
CA ILE A 94 1.87 14.89 1.34
C ILE A 94 1.70 15.05 2.85
N GLN A 95 1.79 13.94 3.56
CA GLN A 95 1.75 13.89 5.01
C GLN A 95 3.07 13.35 5.54
N VAL A 96 3.71 14.10 6.44
CA VAL A 96 4.86 13.58 7.20
C VAL A 96 4.34 12.55 8.20
N ILE A 97 4.82 11.32 8.11
CA ILE A 97 4.53 10.26 9.09
C ILE A 97 5.55 10.32 10.22
N PHE A 98 6.83 10.42 9.86
CA PHE A 98 7.95 10.35 10.79
C PHE A 98 9.14 11.15 10.28
N SER A 99 9.90 11.80 11.17
CA SER A 99 11.19 12.42 10.83
C SER A 99 12.16 12.29 11.99
N ASP A 100 13.41 11.92 11.71
CA ASP A 100 14.52 11.98 12.66
C ASP A 100 15.80 12.49 11.99
N VAL A 101 16.94 12.42 12.68
CA VAL A 101 18.22 12.91 12.16
C VAL A 101 18.74 12.15 10.93
N TYR A 102 18.22 10.96 10.61
CA TYR A 102 18.68 10.11 9.51
C TYR A 102 17.77 10.23 8.29
N PHE A 103 16.46 10.21 8.47
CA PHE A 103 15.51 10.25 7.36
C PHE A 103 14.17 10.89 7.75
N THR A 104 13.38 11.23 6.74
CA THR A 104 11.97 11.59 6.86
C THR A 104 11.13 10.61 6.04
N SER A 105 9.97 10.24 6.56
CA SER A 105 9.01 9.32 5.96
C SER A 105 7.72 10.07 5.65
N TYR A 106 7.28 10.02 4.39
CA TYR A 106 6.13 10.73 3.88
C TYR A 106 5.11 9.76 3.28
N ARG A 107 3.83 9.93 3.65
CA ARG A 107 2.70 9.34 2.93
C ARG A 107 2.23 10.32 1.90
N LEU A 108 2.09 9.87 0.66
CA LEU A 108 1.48 10.62 -0.41
C LEU A 108 0.13 10.01 -0.73
N VAL A 109 -0.93 10.82 -0.67
CA VAL A 109 -2.26 10.41 -1.13
C VAL A 109 -2.49 11.05 -2.48
N CYS A 110 -2.55 10.23 -3.52
CA CYS A 110 -2.67 10.64 -4.91
C CYS A 110 -4.11 10.43 -5.38
N VAL A 111 -4.78 11.50 -5.78
CA VAL A 111 -6.19 11.49 -6.24
C VAL A 111 -6.22 11.51 -7.76
N LEU A 112 -6.94 10.56 -8.35
CA LEU A 112 -7.10 10.44 -9.80
C LEU A 112 -8.31 11.23 -10.28
N ASP A 113 -8.27 11.80 -11.47
CA ASP A 113 -9.49 12.29 -12.10
C ASP A 113 -10.25 11.12 -12.72
N ARG A 114 -11.39 10.75 -12.13
CA ARG A 114 -12.23 9.67 -12.63
C ARG A 114 -12.63 9.86 -14.10
N ASN A 115 -12.76 11.11 -14.56
CA ASN A 115 -13.17 11.40 -15.94
C ASN A 115 -12.06 11.08 -16.96
N ASN A 116 -10.80 10.98 -16.51
CA ASN A 116 -9.67 10.61 -17.35
C ASN A 116 -9.39 9.10 -17.35
N LEU A 117 -10.09 8.34 -16.51
CA LEU A 117 -9.96 6.88 -16.42
C LEU A 117 -10.95 6.22 -17.39
N PRO A 118 -10.54 5.12 -18.07
CA PRO A 118 -11.46 4.34 -18.88
C PRO A 118 -12.57 3.75 -18.00
N LYS A 119 -13.78 3.67 -18.56
CA LYS A 119 -14.91 3.02 -17.90
C LYS A 119 -14.76 1.51 -18.06
N ASP A 120 -15.10 0.77 -17.01
CA ASP A 120 -15.25 -0.69 -17.03
C ASP A 120 -13.97 -1.47 -17.42
N GLU A 121 -12.80 -0.84 -17.28
CA GLU A 121 -11.49 -1.43 -17.57
C GLU A 121 -10.59 -1.40 -16.32
N THR A 122 -9.79 -2.46 -16.18
CA THR A 122 -8.68 -2.47 -15.22
C THR A 122 -7.49 -1.80 -15.89
N VAL A 123 -7.03 -0.70 -15.31
CA VAL A 123 -5.82 0.00 -15.75
C VAL A 123 -4.65 -0.49 -14.90
N PHE A 124 -3.72 -1.18 -15.56
CA PHE A 124 -2.40 -1.43 -14.99
C PHE A 124 -1.56 -0.19 -15.18
N THR A 125 -1.19 0.42 -14.06
CA THR A 125 -0.49 1.70 -14.08
C THR A 125 0.72 1.65 -13.16
N TYR A 126 1.80 2.26 -13.61
CA TYR A 126 2.96 2.53 -12.80
C TYR A 126 2.83 3.96 -12.29
N ALA A 127 2.99 4.15 -10.98
CA ALA A 127 3.25 5.47 -10.46
C ALA A 127 4.62 5.90 -10.96
N VAL A 128 4.70 7.09 -11.55
CA VAL A 128 5.96 7.66 -12.00
C VAL A 128 6.10 9.10 -11.55
N MET A 129 7.33 9.51 -11.28
CA MET A 129 7.69 10.88 -10.95
C MET A 129 8.33 11.56 -12.14
N ARG A 130 7.90 12.78 -12.44
CA ARG A 130 8.53 13.63 -13.46
C ARG A 130 9.45 14.65 -12.78
N GLY A 131 10.72 14.64 -13.16
CA GLY A 131 11.70 15.63 -12.71
C GLY A 131 11.51 17.00 -13.38
N THR A 132 12.20 18.00 -12.83
CA THR A 132 12.25 19.39 -13.35
C THR A 132 12.81 19.49 -14.77
N GLU A 133 13.65 18.53 -15.17
CA GLU A 133 14.07 18.35 -16.56
C GLU A 133 13.04 17.52 -17.32
N LYS A 134 12.47 18.10 -18.39
CA LYS A 134 11.27 17.66 -19.12
C LYS A 134 11.16 16.19 -19.59
N ASN A 135 12.17 15.34 -19.40
CA ASN A 135 12.18 13.95 -19.86
C ASN A 135 12.57 12.91 -18.80
N ASN A 136 12.85 13.30 -17.55
CA ASN A 136 13.23 12.34 -16.53
C ASN A 136 11.96 11.77 -15.86
N ILE A 137 11.64 10.51 -16.17
CA ILE A 137 10.50 9.79 -15.60
C ILE A 137 11.04 8.60 -14.79
N PHE A 138 10.75 8.59 -13.49
CA PHE A 138 11.24 7.57 -12.56
C PHE A 138 10.09 6.66 -12.12
N PRO A 139 10.20 5.32 -12.30
CA PRO A 139 9.21 4.39 -11.79
C PRO A 139 9.24 4.35 -10.26
N ILE A 140 8.08 4.41 -9.64
CA ILE A 140 7.90 4.44 -8.18
C ILE A 140 7.39 3.08 -7.67
N GLY A 141 6.40 2.52 -8.35
CA GLY A 141 5.70 1.32 -7.91
C GLY A 141 4.49 1.02 -8.78
N ARG A 142 3.89 -0.15 -8.57
CA ARG A 142 2.76 -0.62 -9.36
C ARG A 142 1.46 -0.31 -8.63
N VAL A 143 0.56 0.34 -9.35
CA VAL A 143 -0.78 0.72 -8.91
C VAL A 143 -1.78 0.25 -9.95
N THR A 144 -2.49 -0.83 -9.65
CA THR A 144 -3.60 -1.32 -10.46
C THR A 144 -4.89 -0.65 -9.99
N VAL A 145 -5.57 0.05 -10.89
CA VAL A 145 -6.86 0.70 -10.62
C VAL A 145 -7.93 -0.01 -11.44
N SER A 146 -9.00 -0.43 -10.78
CA SER A 146 -10.15 -1.04 -11.46
C SER A 146 -11.44 -0.30 -11.11
N ILE A 147 -12.26 -0.03 -12.12
CA ILE A 147 -13.54 0.68 -11.95
C ILE A 147 -14.68 -0.32 -12.15
N GLY A 148 -15.55 -0.44 -11.15
CA GLY A 148 -16.73 -1.30 -11.21
C GLY A 148 -18.05 -0.53 -11.27
N ASP A 149 -19.14 -1.27 -11.13
CA ASP A 149 -20.53 -0.81 -11.18
C ASP A 149 -20.93 0.00 -9.95
N CYS A 150 -21.53 1.17 -10.19
CA CYS A 150 -21.92 2.11 -9.14
C CYS A 150 -23.25 1.76 -8.44
N ASN A 151 -24.09 0.94 -9.08
CA ASN A 151 -25.42 0.60 -8.59
C ASN A 151 -25.42 -0.86 -8.11
N SER A 152 -25.15 -1.07 -6.83
CA SER A 152 -25.10 -2.42 -6.25
C SER A 152 -26.18 -2.63 -5.19
N ALA A 153 -26.73 -3.85 -5.19
CA ALA A 153 -27.58 -4.36 -4.11
C ALA A 153 -26.76 -4.88 -2.90
N LEU A 154 -25.44 -4.98 -3.03
CA LEU A 154 -24.56 -5.53 -2.01
C LEU A 154 -24.06 -4.45 -1.05
N THR A 155 -23.96 -4.83 0.22
CA THR A 155 -23.35 -4.02 1.29
C THR A 155 -22.23 -4.81 1.96
N PHE A 156 -21.22 -4.11 2.46
CA PHE A 156 -19.99 -4.70 2.98
C PHE A 156 -19.75 -4.33 4.44
N ALA A 157 -19.37 -5.32 5.25
CA ALA A 157 -18.97 -5.14 6.63
C ALA A 157 -17.79 -6.07 6.99
N GLY A 158 -17.10 -5.78 8.09
CA GLY A 158 -16.07 -6.67 8.64
C GLY A 158 -14.97 -7.06 7.65
N ALA A 159 -14.65 -6.19 6.68
CA ALA A 159 -13.55 -6.44 5.76
C ALA A 159 -12.21 -6.47 6.51
N THR A 160 -11.27 -7.32 6.08
CA THR A 160 -9.88 -7.28 6.57
C THR A 160 -9.37 -5.84 6.43
N ALA A 161 -9.05 -5.20 7.56
CA ALA A 161 -8.55 -3.83 7.57
C ALA A 161 -7.03 -3.77 7.44
N SER A 162 -6.34 -4.68 8.12
CA SER A 162 -4.89 -4.79 8.06
C SER A 162 -4.40 -6.18 8.46
N ALA A 163 -3.25 -6.60 7.91
CA ALA A 163 -2.50 -7.75 8.41
C ALA A 163 -1.00 -7.51 8.24
N GLU A 164 -0.20 -8.18 9.07
CA GLU A 164 1.24 -8.18 8.89
C GLU A 164 1.57 -8.77 7.53
N GLU A 165 0.92 -9.87 7.13
CA GLU A 165 1.16 -10.53 5.85
C GLU A 165 -0.05 -10.60 4.91
N LEU A 166 0.15 -10.42 3.59
CA LEU A 166 -0.85 -10.74 2.57
C LEU A 166 -1.00 -12.26 2.42
N GLN A 167 -1.80 -12.85 3.30
CA GLN A 167 -2.12 -14.28 3.28
C GLN A 167 -3.58 -14.53 2.94
N SER A 168 -4.49 -13.70 3.45
CA SER A 168 -5.91 -13.83 3.16
C SER A 168 -6.66 -12.51 3.31
N TYR A 169 -7.80 -12.43 2.65
CA TYR A 169 -8.74 -11.32 2.73
C TYR A 169 -10.13 -11.87 3.03
N ASN A 170 -10.80 -11.29 4.04
CA ASN A 170 -12.18 -11.60 4.40
C ASN A 170 -13.05 -10.38 4.18
N VAL A 171 -14.29 -10.59 3.76
CA VAL A 171 -15.31 -9.54 3.75
C VAL A 171 -16.70 -10.14 3.95
N LYS A 172 -17.48 -9.57 4.88
CA LYS A 172 -18.90 -9.90 4.99
C LYS A 172 -19.66 -9.17 3.90
N VAL A 173 -20.35 -9.94 3.06
CA VAL A 173 -21.20 -9.45 1.97
C VAL A 173 -22.64 -9.71 2.36
N THR A 174 -23.48 -8.68 2.29
CA THR A 174 -24.91 -8.77 2.61
C THR A 174 -25.73 -8.21 1.44
N ASN A 175 -26.73 -8.96 0.99
CA ASN A 175 -27.64 -8.48 -0.04
C ASN A 175 -28.72 -7.58 0.60
N ALA A 176 -28.63 -6.27 0.34
CA ALA A 176 -29.60 -5.28 0.80
C ALA A 176 -30.71 -5.00 -0.24
N GLY A 177 -30.58 -5.51 -1.46
CA GLY A 177 -31.59 -5.35 -2.51
C GLY A 177 -32.81 -6.26 -2.33
N ASP A 178 -33.87 -5.96 -3.08
CA ASP A 178 -35.12 -6.71 -3.02
C ASP A 178 -35.10 -8.04 -3.78
N GLY A 179 -34.18 -8.19 -4.75
CA GLY A 179 -34.00 -9.41 -5.55
C GLY A 179 -32.91 -10.33 -5.01
N SER A 180 -32.90 -11.59 -5.44
CA SER A 180 -31.78 -12.49 -5.14
C SER A 180 -30.58 -12.21 -6.03
N VAL A 181 -29.38 -12.26 -5.45
CA VAL A 181 -28.11 -12.11 -6.16
C VAL A 181 -27.28 -13.38 -6.01
N THR A 182 -26.38 -13.66 -6.96
CA THR A 182 -25.42 -14.76 -6.84
C THR A 182 -24.02 -14.19 -6.82
N VAL A 183 -23.32 -14.28 -5.69
CA VAL A 183 -21.93 -13.84 -5.57
C VAL A 183 -21.01 -14.92 -6.12
N THR A 184 -20.16 -14.57 -7.07
CA THR A 184 -19.36 -15.54 -7.84
C THR A 184 -17.87 -15.49 -7.51
N GLY A 185 -17.37 -14.41 -6.92
CA GLY A 185 -15.98 -14.32 -6.51
C GLY A 185 -15.53 -12.90 -6.17
N LEU A 186 -14.21 -12.72 -6.12
CA LEU A 186 -13.58 -11.41 -6.11
C LEU A 186 -12.76 -11.24 -7.39
N ASP A 187 -12.81 -10.04 -7.95
CA ASP A 187 -11.94 -9.64 -9.04
C ASP A 187 -10.84 -8.75 -8.47
N PHE A 188 -9.60 -9.19 -8.73
CA PHE A 188 -8.40 -8.46 -8.43
C PHE A 188 -7.25 -8.90 -9.33
N SER A 189 -6.22 -8.07 -9.45
CA SER A 189 -5.00 -8.42 -10.16
C SER A 189 -3.77 -7.88 -9.43
N LEU A 190 -3.08 -8.79 -8.75
CA LEU A 190 -1.78 -8.57 -8.14
C LEU A 190 -0.77 -9.46 -8.85
N GLU A 191 0.35 -8.89 -9.30
CA GLU A 191 1.35 -9.65 -10.06
C GLU A 191 1.96 -10.77 -9.23
N GLY A 192 2.03 -11.98 -9.80
CA GLY A 192 2.63 -13.13 -9.12
C GLY A 192 1.82 -13.67 -7.93
N ILE A 193 0.59 -13.19 -7.72
CA ILE A 193 -0.33 -13.69 -6.70
C ILE A 193 -1.46 -14.47 -7.38
N ARG A 194 -1.70 -15.69 -6.90
CA ARG A 194 -2.89 -16.50 -7.16
C ARG A 194 -3.84 -16.39 -5.96
N ALA A 195 -5.13 -16.54 -6.19
CA ALA A 195 -6.09 -16.66 -5.11
C ALA A 195 -6.99 -17.87 -5.24
N GLU A 196 -7.35 -18.40 -4.08
CA GLU A 196 -8.44 -19.34 -3.91
C GLU A 196 -9.58 -18.66 -3.17
N PHE A 197 -10.79 -18.85 -3.68
CA PHE A 197 -11.99 -18.20 -3.16
C PHE A 197 -12.95 -19.22 -2.56
N GLY A 198 -13.46 -18.88 -1.39
CA GLY A 198 -14.51 -19.60 -0.70
C GLY A 198 -15.38 -18.66 0.11
N TYR A 199 -16.29 -19.24 0.88
CA TYR A 199 -17.10 -18.49 1.82
C TYR A 199 -17.38 -19.29 3.08
N TYR A 200 -17.63 -18.57 4.17
CA TYR A 200 -18.22 -19.11 5.38
C TYR A 200 -19.73 -18.82 5.38
N ASP A 201 -20.52 -19.85 5.65
CA ASP A 201 -21.96 -19.70 5.90
C ASP A 201 -22.23 -19.10 7.29
N ASN A 202 -23.51 -18.93 7.63
CA ASN A 202 -23.91 -18.39 8.94
C ASN A 202 -23.58 -19.32 10.12
N GLU A 203 -23.22 -20.58 9.86
CA GLU A 203 -22.79 -21.58 10.85
C GLU A 203 -21.25 -21.71 10.90
N ASN A 204 -20.51 -20.78 10.26
CA ASN A 204 -19.04 -20.78 10.15
C ASN A 204 -18.45 -22.01 9.45
N ARG A 205 -19.20 -22.68 8.59
CA ARG A 205 -18.67 -23.76 7.75
C ARG A 205 -18.09 -23.19 6.46
N TYR A 206 -16.89 -23.65 6.10
CA TYR A 206 -16.22 -23.25 4.87
C TYR A 206 -16.74 -24.04 3.66
N PHE A 207 -16.98 -23.33 2.56
CA PHE A 207 -17.32 -23.89 1.27
C PHE A 207 -16.46 -23.26 0.17
N GLN A 208 -15.98 -24.09 -0.75
CA GLN A 208 -15.36 -23.61 -1.99
C GLN A 208 -16.42 -22.86 -2.82
N ILE A 209 -16.08 -21.72 -3.39
CA ILE A 209 -16.99 -21.00 -4.28
C ILE A 209 -17.02 -21.74 -5.63
N GLY A 210 -18.09 -22.50 -5.88
CA GLY A 210 -18.34 -23.19 -7.15
C GLY A 210 -18.91 -22.22 -8.18
N ASP A 211 -20.14 -22.45 -8.62
CA ASP A 211 -20.86 -21.55 -9.55
C ASP A 211 -21.30 -20.22 -8.90
N GLY A 212 -21.04 -20.05 -7.60
CA GLY A 212 -21.38 -18.90 -6.78
C GLY A 212 -22.31 -19.26 -5.60
N VAL A 213 -22.51 -18.29 -4.70
CA VAL A 213 -23.42 -18.40 -3.56
C VAL A 213 -24.60 -17.46 -3.74
N ARG A 214 -25.80 -18.02 -3.67
CA ARG A 214 -27.05 -17.25 -3.82
C ARG A 214 -27.43 -16.61 -2.49
N LEU A 215 -27.70 -15.31 -2.51
CA LEU A 215 -28.14 -14.53 -1.36
C LEU A 215 -29.53 -13.95 -1.64
N ALA A 216 -30.54 -14.29 -0.84
CA ALA A 216 -31.82 -13.59 -0.83
C ALA A 216 -31.69 -12.24 -0.11
N LYS A 217 -32.77 -11.46 -0.09
CA LYS A 217 -32.80 -10.17 0.64
C LYS A 217 -32.47 -10.39 2.12
N GLY A 218 -31.47 -9.67 2.61
CA GLY A 218 -31.00 -9.73 4.00
C GLY A 218 -30.00 -10.86 4.29
N ASP A 219 -29.80 -11.80 3.36
CA ASP A 219 -28.81 -12.86 3.54
C ASP A 219 -27.39 -12.29 3.48
N SER A 220 -26.51 -12.90 4.28
CA SER A 220 -25.10 -12.55 4.31
C SER A 220 -24.21 -13.79 4.29
N VAL A 221 -23.02 -13.63 3.74
CA VAL A 221 -21.92 -14.60 3.78
C VAL A 221 -20.62 -13.87 4.04
N ILE A 222 -19.62 -14.59 4.57
CA ILE A 222 -18.25 -14.07 4.65
C ILE A 222 -17.48 -14.65 3.49
N LEU A 223 -17.15 -13.82 2.50
CA LEU A 223 -16.22 -14.22 1.46
C LEU A 223 -14.82 -14.32 2.06
N HIS A 224 -14.14 -15.42 1.74
CA HIS A 224 -12.78 -15.68 2.13
C HIS A 224 -11.94 -15.88 0.88
N CYS A 225 -10.83 -15.16 0.80
CA CYS A 225 -9.86 -15.26 -0.27
C CYS A 225 -8.51 -15.58 0.35
N THR A 226 -7.91 -16.70 -0.02
CA THR A 226 -6.53 -17.04 0.35
C THR A 226 -5.61 -16.66 -0.79
N PHE A 227 -4.49 -16.02 -0.48
CA PHE A 227 -3.49 -15.63 -1.46
C PHE A 227 -2.31 -16.61 -1.42
N GLU A 228 -1.94 -17.12 -2.59
CA GLU A 228 -0.72 -17.88 -2.81
C GLU A 228 0.17 -17.07 -3.75
N GLY A 229 1.38 -16.73 -3.30
CA GLY A 229 2.26 -15.84 -4.04
C GLY A 229 3.73 -16.15 -3.81
N ASN A 230 4.58 -15.54 -4.62
CA ASN A 230 6.03 -15.61 -4.39
C ASN A 230 6.42 -14.91 -3.08
N ASP A 231 7.53 -15.33 -2.47
CA ASP A 231 8.04 -14.71 -1.26
C ASP A 231 8.47 -13.24 -1.49
N ALA A 232 8.70 -12.84 -2.73
CA ALA A 232 9.06 -11.46 -3.08
C ALA A 232 7.93 -10.48 -2.74
N PHE A 233 6.65 -10.82 -2.97
CA PHE A 233 5.53 -9.98 -2.59
C PHE A 233 5.46 -9.79 -1.06
N ARG A 234 5.75 -10.86 -0.30
CA ARG A 234 5.78 -10.82 1.17
C ARG A 234 6.89 -9.93 1.73
N SER A 235 7.88 -9.58 0.91
CA SER A 235 8.95 -8.66 1.27
C SER A 235 8.67 -7.19 0.89
N ILE A 236 7.51 -6.90 0.30
CA ILE A 236 7.13 -5.54 -0.10
C ILE A 236 6.62 -4.80 1.13
N PRO A 237 7.28 -3.70 1.53
CA PRO A 237 7.04 -3.06 2.82
C PRO A 237 5.75 -2.25 2.88
N PHE A 238 5.00 -2.16 1.78
CA PHE A 238 3.68 -1.51 1.69
C PHE A 238 2.85 -2.12 0.55
N SER A 239 1.75 -2.75 0.92
CA SER A 239 0.73 -3.20 -0.03
C SER A 239 -0.65 -2.75 0.44
N GLU A 240 -1.44 -2.17 -0.46
CA GLU A 240 -2.87 -1.95 -0.23
C GLU A 240 -3.69 -2.80 -1.19
N PHE A 241 -4.82 -3.29 -0.68
CA PHE A 241 -5.72 -4.15 -1.43
C PHE A 241 -7.16 -3.75 -1.19
N LYS A 242 -7.88 -3.46 -2.27
CA LYS A 242 -9.31 -3.17 -2.27
C LYS A 242 -9.92 -3.85 -3.49
N PRO A 243 -10.50 -5.05 -3.35
CA PRO A 243 -11.00 -5.83 -4.48
C PRO A 243 -12.37 -5.33 -4.98
N LEU A 244 -12.77 -5.85 -6.15
CA LEU A 244 -14.16 -5.89 -6.60
C LEU A 244 -14.79 -7.22 -6.16
N VAL A 245 -16.03 -7.20 -5.70
CA VAL A 245 -16.87 -8.40 -5.55
C VAL A 245 -17.64 -8.59 -6.85
N VAL A 246 -17.52 -9.78 -7.43
CA VAL A 246 -18.23 -10.16 -8.65
C VAL A 246 -19.52 -10.87 -8.26
N PHE A 247 -20.64 -10.44 -8.85
CA PHE A 247 -21.95 -11.03 -8.58
C PHE A 247 -22.85 -10.96 -9.82
N ARG A 248 -23.91 -11.77 -9.82
CA ARG A 248 -24.91 -11.81 -10.88
C ARG A 248 -26.30 -11.43 -10.37
N THR A 249 -27.00 -10.63 -11.15
CA THR A 249 -28.43 -10.33 -11.01
C THR A 249 -29.16 -10.78 -12.26
N GLY A 250 -29.86 -11.91 -12.19
CA GLY A 250 -30.45 -12.53 -13.36
C GLY A 250 -29.37 -13.02 -14.34
N ARG A 251 -29.25 -12.38 -15.50
CA ARG A 251 -28.23 -12.69 -16.54
C ARG A 251 -27.06 -11.72 -16.57
N GLU A 252 -27.12 -10.63 -15.83
CA GLU A 252 -26.09 -9.59 -15.83
C GLU A 252 -25.05 -9.90 -14.75
N GLU A 253 -23.77 -9.81 -15.12
CA GLU A 253 -22.64 -9.84 -14.19
C GLU A 253 -22.27 -8.40 -13.85
N MET A 254 -22.12 -8.13 -12.55
CA MET A 254 -21.75 -6.84 -12.01
C MET A 254 -20.55 -6.99 -11.07
N ARG A 255 -19.77 -5.93 -10.94
CA ARG A 255 -18.58 -5.84 -10.10
C ARG A 255 -18.71 -4.65 -9.17
N VAL A 256 -18.67 -4.87 -7.87
CA VAL A 256 -18.79 -3.77 -6.88
C VAL A 256 -17.59 -3.71 -5.95
N SER A 257 -17.05 -2.51 -5.70
CA SER A 257 -15.91 -2.35 -4.80
C SER A 257 -16.36 -2.45 -3.36
N VAL A 258 -15.57 -3.13 -2.54
CA VAL A 258 -15.73 -3.10 -1.08
C VAL A 258 -15.51 -1.69 -0.54
N ASN A 259 -16.03 -1.36 0.64
CA ASN A 259 -15.96 0.01 1.15
C ASN A 259 -14.53 0.45 1.51
N ASN A 260 -13.78 -0.42 2.21
CA ASN A 260 -12.49 -0.10 2.81
C ASN A 260 -11.34 -0.82 2.10
N LYS A 261 -10.15 -0.21 2.18
CA LYS A 261 -8.90 -0.86 1.78
C LYS A 261 -8.37 -1.72 2.92
N ALA A 262 -7.75 -2.83 2.57
CA ALA A 262 -6.91 -3.62 3.45
C ALA A 262 -5.44 -3.20 3.27
N THR A 263 -4.71 -3.00 4.36
CA THR A 263 -3.26 -2.73 4.31
C THR A 263 -2.48 -3.97 4.76
N TYR A 264 -1.58 -4.44 3.91
CA TYR A 264 -0.71 -5.58 4.17
C TYR A 264 0.73 -5.11 4.20
N PHE A 265 1.52 -5.62 5.17
CA PHE A 265 2.92 -5.27 5.39
C PHE A 265 3.15 -3.76 5.29
N ALA A 266 2.97 -2.99 6.36
CA ALA A 266 3.32 -1.57 6.36
C ALA A 266 4.48 -1.32 7.34
N ALA A 267 5.66 -0.99 6.82
CA ALA A 267 6.79 -0.57 7.66
C ALA A 267 6.51 0.83 8.26
N LEU A 268 5.76 0.88 9.36
CA LEU A 268 5.32 2.14 9.98
C LEU A 268 6.27 2.57 11.10
N GLY A 269 6.95 1.62 11.74
CA GLY A 269 7.83 1.86 12.86
C GLY A 269 9.20 2.38 12.44
N ARG A 270 9.79 3.25 13.27
CA ARG A 270 11.14 3.77 13.06
C ARG A 270 12.16 2.65 12.80
N ALA A 271 12.17 1.59 13.61
CA ALA A 271 13.13 0.50 13.48
C ALA A 271 12.93 -0.32 12.19
N GLU A 272 11.68 -0.56 11.80
CA GLU A 272 11.31 -1.29 10.58
C GLU A 272 11.76 -0.51 9.34
N ILE A 273 11.48 0.79 9.29
CA ILE A 273 11.92 1.68 8.21
C ILE A 273 13.45 1.70 8.13
N LYS A 274 14.14 1.79 9.27
CA LYS A 274 15.61 1.73 9.30
C LYS A 274 16.14 0.43 8.72
N ASN A 275 15.56 -0.70 9.11
CA ASN A 275 15.97 -2.01 8.60
C ASN A 275 15.70 -2.15 7.10
N TYR A 276 14.54 -1.66 6.64
CA TYR A 276 14.21 -1.61 5.22
C TYR A 276 15.22 -0.79 4.42
N LEU A 277 15.48 0.46 4.84
CA LEU A 277 16.44 1.34 4.18
C LEU A 277 17.85 0.73 4.17
N ARG A 278 18.31 0.15 5.30
CA ARG A 278 19.58 -0.59 5.36
C ARG A 278 19.63 -1.72 4.34
N GLY A 279 18.54 -2.48 4.21
CA GLY A 279 18.41 -3.55 3.21
C GLY A 279 18.67 -3.06 1.78
N LEU A 280 18.21 -1.86 1.44
CA LEU A 280 18.47 -1.25 0.12
C LEU A 280 19.96 -0.96 -0.12
N SER A 281 20.71 -0.62 0.94
CA SER A 281 22.16 -0.30 0.84
C SER A 281 23.04 -1.54 0.64
N SER A 282 22.62 -2.71 1.12
CA SER A 282 23.35 -3.98 1.06
C SER A 282 23.27 -4.71 -0.29
N GLY A 283 22.60 -4.12 -1.28
CA GLY A 283 22.61 -4.54 -2.68
C GLY A 283 21.31 -5.16 -3.14
N THR A 284 20.54 -4.41 -3.94
CA THR A 284 20.12 -4.80 -5.29
C THR A 284 19.60 -3.54 -6.00
N THR A 285 20.26 -3.11 -7.06
CA THR A 285 19.60 -2.38 -8.16
C THR A 285 18.36 -3.18 -8.56
N VAL A 286 17.20 -2.55 -8.50
CA VAL A 286 16.02 -2.99 -9.26
C VAL A 286 16.21 -2.56 -10.71
#